data_AF-S8E4H4-F1
#
_entry.id   AF-S8E4H4-F1
#
_cell.length_a   1.000
_cell.length_b   1.000
_cell.length_c   1.000
_cell.angle_alpha   90.00
_cell.angle_beta   90.00
_cell.angle_gamma   90.00
#
_symmetry.space_group_name_H-M   'P 1'
#
loop_
_entity.id
_entity.type
_entity.pdbx_description
1 polymer ?
#
loop_
_entity_poly.entity_id
_entity_poly.type
_entity_poly.pdbx_seq_one_letter_code
_entity_poly.pdbx_strand_id
1 'polypeptide(L)'
;MLGVKEFISLELWRSSAGELLASAVLTFMLDAVIIATTETITEMQGLILSILVGVTFTIVFLAMAPISGACIDPMVTVSAALIGLISITRALVYTVAQCLGGILGALALKSVIAAEYADAFSLCGCTVTVISPAGVEIGLGVGKAFLMEFICSFVVQFMCLWMAYDFRQIGEYGRVKVFTIVGIVVALVVFVSISVTGAKGYSGAAMNPARCFGSAVVRSGHLWDGHWVFWVGPIFASVAFYLYTKIISREHYQVKPYDHDFFNVIDLIYRGRRTSSHSQPY
;
A
#
# COMPACT_ATOMS: atom_id res chain seq x y z
N MET A 1 -15.97 -14.06 -9.48
CA MET A 1 -15.08 -12.97 -9.96
C MET A 1 -15.43 -11.61 -9.35
N LEU A 2 -16.63 -11.06 -9.62
CA LEU A 2 -16.97 -9.76 -9.05
C LEU A 2 -17.20 -9.84 -7.54
N GLY A 3 -17.90 -10.84 -7.02
CA GLY A 3 -18.26 -10.87 -5.59
C GLY A 3 -19.43 -9.92 -5.29
N VAL A 4 -20.29 -9.63 -6.27
CA VAL A 4 -21.40 -8.64 -6.14
C VAL A 4 -22.33 -8.96 -4.96
N LYS A 5 -22.50 -10.24 -4.62
CA LYS A 5 -23.30 -10.65 -3.45
C LYS A 5 -22.65 -10.22 -2.11
N GLU A 6 -21.35 -9.94 -2.08
CA GLU A 6 -20.64 -9.42 -0.91
C GLU A 6 -21.03 -7.98 -0.56
N PHE A 7 -21.58 -7.19 -1.48
CA PHE A 7 -22.08 -5.84 -1.15
C PHE A 7 -23.17 -5.87 -0.07
N ILE A 8 -23.88 -6.99 0.06
CA ILE A 8 -24.94 -7.18 1.06
C ILE A 8 -24.35 -7.82 2.34
N SER A 9 -23.10 -8.27 2.31
CA SER A 9 -22.46 -8.91 3.45
C SER A 9 -22.07 -7.87 4.50
N LEU A 10 -22.60 -8.04 5.70
CA LEU A 10 -22.28 -7.21 6.85
C LEU A 10 -20.81 -7.37 7.30
N GLU A 11 -20.20 -8.51 6.99
CA GLU A 11 -18.78 -8.75 7.23
C GLU A 11 -17.89 -7.86 6.36
N LEU A 12 -18.24 -7.68 5.08
CA LEU A 12 -17.50 -6.79 4.18
C LEU A 12 -17.47 -5.36 4.74
N TRP A 13 -18.62 -4.83 5.15
CA TRP A 13 -18.73 -3.48 5.69
C TRP A 13 -18.00 -3.31 7.03
N ARG A 14 -18.07 -4.30 7.92
CA ARG A 14 -17.31 -4.30 9.18
C ARG A 14 -15.81 -4.28 8.94
N SER A 15 -15.31 -5.14 8.05
CA SER A 15 -13.88 -5.17 7.70
C SER A 15 -13.46 -3.89 6.98
N SER A 16 -14.32 -3.31 6.13
CA SER A 16 -14.04 -2.05 5.43
C SER A 16 -13.99 -0.85 6.39
N ALA A 17 -14.83 -0.83 7.43
CA ALA A 17 -14.72 0.17 8.50
C ALA A 17 -13.38 0.03 9.25
N GLY A 18 -12.91 -1.21 9.44
CA GLY A 18 -11.57 -1.49 9.94
C GLY A 18 -10.47 -0.90 9.05
N GLU A 19 -10.53 -1.16 7.74
CA GLU A 19 -9.58 -0.61 6.74
C GLU A 19 -9.55 0.92 6.73
N LEU A 20 -10.73 1.56 6.84
CA LEU A 20 -10.84 3.02 6.93
C LEU A 20 -10.15 3.56 8.18
N LEU A 21 -10.49 3.03 9.36
CA LEU A 21 -9.90 3.48 10.62
C LEU A 21 -8.39 3.23 10.65
N ALA A 22 -7.97 2.06 10.20
CA ALA A 22 -6.58 1.69 10.12
C ALA A 22 -5.78 2.61 9.20
N SER A 23 -6.31 2.96 8.03
CA SER A 23 -5.64 3.85 7.08
C SER A 23 -5.58 5.29 7.61
N ALA A 24 -6.58 5.72 8.38
CA ALA A 24 -6.56 7.01 9.07
C ALA A 24 -5.47 7.07 10.15
N VAL A 25 -5.41 6.05 11.02
CA VAL A 25 -4.38 5.94 12.06
C VAL A 25 -3.00 5.83 11.43
N LEU A 26 -2.83 5.00 10.40
CA LEU A 26 -1.56 4.82 9.71
C LEU A 26 -1.08 6.14 9.10
N THR A 27 -1.93 6.84 8.35
CA THR A 27 -1.56 8.12 7.71
C THR A 27 -1.19 9.16 8.76
N PHE A 28 -2.01 9.33 9.80
CA PHE A 28 -1.71 10.25 10.90
C PHE A 28 -0.36 9.95 11.56
N MET A 29 -0.12 8.68 11.92
CA MET A 29 1.10 8.27 12.63
C MET A 29 2.35 8.42 11.76
N LEU A 30 2.29 7.99 10.49
CA LEU A 30 3.43 8.09 9.59
C LEU A 30 3.83 9.55 9.35
N ASP A 31 2.84 10.41 9.11
CA ASP A 31 3.09 11.83 8.84
C ASP A 31 3.58 12.55 10.10
N ALA A 32 3.01 12.24 11.27
CA ALA A 32 3.48 12.77 12.54
C ALA A 32 4.93 12.32 12.85
N VAL A 33 5.29 11.07 12.54
CA VAL A 33 6.66 10.57 12.70
C VAL A 33 7.63 11.30 11.76
N ILE A 34 7.23 11.58 10.52
CA ILE A 34 8.05 12.36 9.58
C ILE A 34 8.33 13.77 10.14
N ILE A 35 7.32 14.47 10.63
CA ILE A 35 7.51 15.81 11.23
C ILE A 35 8.40 15.71 12.48
N ALA A 36 8.05 14.83 13.41
CA ALA A 36 8.75 14.72 14.70
C ALA A 36 10.23 14.38 14.53
N THR A 37 10.55 13.49 13.58
CA THR A 37 11.95 13.13 13.30
C THR A 37 12.68 14.23 12.55
N THR A 38 12.03 14.93 11.62
CA THR A 38 12.70 16.00 10.85
C THR A 38 13.02 17.24 11.66
N GLU A 39 12.25 17.52 12.69
CA GLU A 39 12.57 18.59 13.65
C GLU A 39 13.68 18.18 14.63
N THR A 40 13.95 16.88 14.82
CA THR A 40 15.03 16.44 15.70
C THR A 40 16.37 16.54 14.98
N ILE A 41 17.20 17.52 15.38
CA ILE A 41 18.54 17.74 14.83
C ILE A 41 19.47 16.57 15.25
N THR A 42 19.43 15.48 14.47
CA THR A 42 20.26 14.29 14.69
C THR A 42 20.90 13.85 13.38
N GLU A 43 22.16 13.42 13.42
CA GLU A 43 22.88 12.90 12.25
C GLU A 43 22.27 11.60 11.70
N MET A 44 21.47 10.89 12.51
CA MET A 44 20.84 9.61 12.19
C MET A 44 19.33 9.70 11.92
N GLN A 45 18.84 10.89 11.54
CA GLN A 45 17.41 11.14 11.35
C GLN A 45 16.72 10.10 10.45
N GLY A 46 17.33 9.77 9.31
CA GLY A 46 16.78 8.80 8.36
C GLY A 46 16.64 7.39 8.94
N LEU A 47 17.56 6.97 9.81
CA LEU A 47 17.49 5.68 10.50
C LEU A 47 16.35 5.65 11.52
N ILE A 48 16.23 6.69 12.33
CA ILE A 48 15.18 6.81 13.35
C ILE A 48 13.80 6.84 12.69
N LEU A 49 13.63 7.66 11.65
CA LEU A 49 12.40 7.72 10.84
C LEU A 49 12.01 6.33 10.33
N SER A 50 12.95 5.63 9.71
CA SER A 50 12.69 4.32 9.11
C SER A 50 12.29 3.26 10.13
N ILE A 51 12.96 3.23 11.30
CA ILE A 51 12.60 2.32 12.40
C ILE A 51 11.18 2.62 12.92
N LEU A 52 10.86 3.88 13.17
CA LEU A 52 9.54 4.27 13.68
C LEU A 52 8.42 3.98 12.68
N VAL A 53 8.68 4.17 11.38
CA VAL A 53 7.76 3.77 10.31
C VAL A 53 7.52 2.26 10.36
N GLY A 54 8.56 1.43 10.41
CA GLY A 54 8.42 -0.03 10.49
C GLY A 54 7.71 -0.52 11.75
N VAL A 55 7.97 0.10 12.90
CA VAL A 55 7.25 -0.18 14.16
C VAL A 55 5.77 0.17 14.02
N THR A 56 5.45 1.32 13.42
CA THR A 56 4.06 1.74 13.17
C THR A 56 3.33 0.72 12.29
N PHE A 57 3.94 0.31 11.17
CA PHE A 57 3.38 -0.73 10.31
C PHE A 57 3.16 -2.05 11.06
N THR A 58 4.14 -2.50 11.84
CA THR A 58 4.03 -3.74 12.64
C THR A 58 2.81 -3.70 13.56
N ILE A 59 2.66 -2.62 14.34
CA ILE A 59 1.59 -2.50 15.34
C ILE A 59 0.22 -2.42 14.65
N VAL A 60 0.10 -1.58 13.63
CA VAL A 60 -1.15 -1.40 12.90
C VAL A 60 -1.56 -2.70 12.20
N PHE A 61 -0.62 -3.42 11.59
CA PHE A 61 -0.92 -4.69 10.92
C PHE A 61 -1.36 -5.76 11.92
N LEU A 62 -0.70 -5.85 13.08
CA LEU A 62 -1.09 -6.78 14.14
C LEU A 62 -2.50 -6.50 14.68
N ALA A 63 -2.85 -5.24 14.88
CA ALA A 63 -4.17 -4.84 15.36
C ALA A 63 -5.27 -5.15 14.34
N MET A 64 -4.99 -4.99 13.04
CA MET A 64 -6.00 -5.04 11.99
C MET A 64 -6.11 -6.40 11.29
N ALA A 65 -5.09 -7.25 11.39
CA ALA A 65 -5.09 -8.55 10.76
C ALA A 65 -6.29 -9.45 11.15
N PRO A 66 -6.76 -9.47 12.41
CA PRO A 66 -7.96 -10.23 12.78
C PRO A 66 -9.28 -9.64 12.25
N ILE A 67 -9.31 -8.36 11.87
CA ILE A 67 -10.54 -7.63 11.53
C ILE A 67 -10.76 -7.60 10.00
N SER A 68 -9.74 -7.19 9.24
CA SER A 68 -9.86 -6.98 7.79
C SER A 68 -8.87 -7.78 6.95
N GLY A 69 -7.87 -8.40 7.59
CA GLY A 69 -6.70 -8.96 6.93
C GLY A 69 -5.53 -7.96 6.80
N ALA A 70 -5.69 -6.73 7.31
CA ALA A 70 -4.67 -5.68 7.31
C ALA A 70 -4.10 -5.36 5.91
N CYS A 71 -4.95 -5.05 4.94
CA CYS A 71 -4.45 -4.57 3.64
C CYS A 71 -3.93 -3.13 3.76
N ILE A 72 -4.75 -2.20 4.28
CA ILE A 72 -4.45 -0.82 4.72
C ILE A 72 -3.75 0.03 3.64
N ASP A 73 -3.86 -0.43 2.40
CA ASP A 73 -3.10 0.06 1.27
C ASP A 73 -3.71 -0.48 -0.03
N PRO A 74 -4.09 0.38 -0.98
CA PRO A 74 -4.54 -0.05 -2.31
C PRO A 74 -3.57 -0.97 -3.02
N MET A 75 -2.25 -0.77 -2.85
CA MET A 75 -1.22 -1.64 -3.41
C MET A 75 -1.38 -3.09 -2.89
N VAL A 76 -1.39 -3.27 -1.57
CA VAL A 76 -1.53 -4.60 -0.93
C VAL A 76 -2.89 -5.22 -1.27
N THR A 77 -3.93 -4.39 -1.32
CA THR A 77 -5.30 -4.82 -1.67
C THR A 77 -5.38 -5.37 -3.09
N VAL A 78 -4.79 -4.68 -4.06
CA VAL A 78 -4.74 -5.17 -5.45
C VAL A 78 -3.91 -6.45 -5.55
N SER A 79 -2.76 -6.52 -4.86
CA SER A 79 -1.94 -7.74 -4.83
C SER A 79 -2.71 -8.94 -4.28
N ALA A 80 -3.42 -8.76 -3.15
CA ALA A 80 -4.28 -9.78 -2.56
C ALA A 80 -5.42 -10.20 -3.50
N ALA A 81 -6.03 -9.26 -4.23
CA ALA A 81 -7.09 -9.55 -5.19
C ALA A 81 -6.59 -10.35 -6.40
N LEU A 82 -5.42 -9.98 -6.94
CA LEU A 82 -4.80 -10.69 -8.07
C LEU A 82 -4.46 -12.13 -7.72
N ILE A 83 -3.92 -12.35 -6.52
CA ILE A 83 -3.57 -13.68 -6.00
C ILE A 83 -4.81 -14.51 -5.65
N GLY A 84 -5.96 -13.85 -5.46
CA GLY A 84 -7.23 -14.51 -5.13
C GLY A 84 -7.44 -14.72 -3.62
N LEU A 85 -6.80 -13.91 -2.78
CA LEU A 85 -7.05 -13.87 -1.33
C LEU A 85 -8.34 -13.12 -0.97
N ILE A 86 -8.68 -12.10 -1.76
CA ILE A 86 -9.90 -11.32 -1.63
C ILE A 86 -10.60 -11.21 -2.98
N SER A 87 -11.93 -10.99 -2.96
CA SER A 87 -12.68 -10.74 -4.18
C SER A 87 -12.40 -9.33 -4.73
N ILE A 88 -12.69 -9.13 -6.02
CA ILE A 88 -12.56 -7.82 -6.65
C ILE A 88 -13.50 -6.79 -6.02
N THR A 89 -14.73 -7.17 -5.66
CA THR A 89 -15.65 -6.27 -4.93
C THR A 89 -15.05 -5.84 -3.61
N ARG A 90 -14.51 -6.77 -2.82
CA ARG A 90 -13.85 -6.43 -1.56
C ARG A 90 -12.67 -5.50 -1.76
N ALA A 91 -11.85 -5.77 -2.78
CA ALA A 91 -10.71 -4.93 -3.13
C ALA A 91 -11.14 -3.49 -3.44
N LEU A 92 -12.20 -3.30 -4.24
CA LEU A 92 -12.73 -1.98 -4.56
C LEU A 92 -13.25 -1.24 -3.33
N VAL A 93 -14.04 -1.92 -2.48
CA VAL A 93 -14.58 -1.31 -1.25
C VAL A 93 -13.46 -0.95 -0.28
N TYR A 94 -12.46 -1.82 -0.14
CA TYR A 94 -11.27 -1.57 0.68
C TYR A 94 -10.47 -0.38 0.16
N THR A 95 -10.22 -0.28 -1.15
CA THR A 95 -9.51 0.86 -1.75
C THR A 95 -10.22 2.18 -1.46
N VAL A 96 -11.55 2.24 -1.57
CA VAL A 96 -12.33 3.44 -1.22
C VAL A 96 -12.22 3.74 0.27
N ALA A 97 -12.40 2.73 1.13
CA ALA A 97 -12.29 2.88 2.57
C ALA A 97 -10.90 3.38 3.00
N GLN A 98 -9.84 2.85 2.39
CA GLN A 98 -8.45 3.25 2.63
C GLN A 98 -8.20 4.69 2.22
N CYS A 99 -8.71 5.12 1.05
CA CYS A 99 -8.58 6.51 0.59
C CYS A 99 -9.32 7.48 1.52
N LEU A 100 -10.53 7.15 1.95
CA LEU A 100 -11.27 7.94 2.94
C LEU A 100 -10.53 7.99 4.27
N GLY A 101 -9.96 6.85 4.70
CA GLY A 101 -9.10 6.79 5.87
C GLY A 101 -7.89 7.70 5.75
N GLY A 102 -7.16 7.67 4.63
CA GLY A 102 -6.04 8.55 4.36
C GLY A 102 -6.42 10.03 4.45
N ILE A 103 -7.56 10.43 3.90
CA ILE A 103 -8.09 11.80 4.03
C ILE A 103 -8.34 12.14 5.51
N LEU A 104 -8.99 11.26 6.28
CA LEU A 104 -9.27 11.48 7.70
C LEU A 104 -7.97 11.59 8.52
N GLY A 105 -6.97 10.76 8.23
CA GLY A 105 -5.66 10.83 8.88
C GLY A 105 -4.94 12.15 8.61
N ALA A 106 -4.93 12.59 7.35
CA ALA A 106 -4.34 13.88 6.96
C ALA A 106 -5.11 15.08 7.56
N LEU A 107 -6.45 15.02 7.63
CA LEU A 107 -7.26 16.02 8.32
C LEU A 107 -6.96 16.07 9.82
N ALA A 108 -6.86 14.90 10.46
CA ALA A 108 -6.51 14.81 11.88
C ALA A 108 -5.13 15.43 12.14
N LEU A 109 -4.14 15.12 11.29
CA LEU A 109 -2.80 15.73 11.40
C LEU A 109 -2.87 17.25 11.25
N LYS A 110 -3.55 17.76 10.21
CA LYS A 110 -3.71 19.20 9.98
C LYS A 110 -4.36 19.92 11.17
N SER A 111 -5.22 19.23 11.92
CA SER A 111 -5.91 19.81 13.08
C SER A 111 -5.03 19.92 14.34
N VAL A 112 -3.98 19.11 14.46
CA VAL A 112 -3.12 19.08 15.66
C VAL A 112 -1.80 19.82 15.48
N ILE A 113 -1.29 19.94 14.25
CA ILE A 113 -0.02 20.64 13.97
C ILE A 113 -0.23 22.15 13.78
N ALA A 114 0.80 22.93 14.09
CA ALA A 114 0.80 24.36 13.76
C ALA A 114 0.76 24.57 12.24
N ALA A 115 0.13 25.66 11.81
CA ALA A 115 -0.01 26.01 10.38
C ALA A 115 1.37 26.09 9.67
N GLU A 116 2.38 26.59 10.39
CA GLU A 116 3.77 26.68 9.93
C GLU A 116 4.33 25.30 9.50
N TYR A 117 4.08 24.26 10.28
CA TYR A 117 4.51 22.89 9.95
C TYR A 117 3.71 22.30 8.80
N ALA A 118 2.41 22.58 8.73
CA ALA A 118 1.56 22.13 7.63
C ALA A 118 2.04 22.69 6.27
N ASP A 119 2.53 23.93 6.25
CA ASP A 119 3.09 24.56 5.07
C ASP A 119 4.52 24.12 4.78
N ALA A 120 5.40 24.10 5.79
CA ALA A 120 6.81 23.72 5.63
C ALA A 120 6.98 22.29 5.13
N PHE A 121 6.20 21.35 5.65
CA PHE A 121 6.27 19.93 5.28
C PHE A 121 5.24 19.54 4.22
N SER A 122 4.44 20.49 3.71
CA SER A 122 3.34 20.21 2.78
C SER A 122 2.41 19.09 3.27
N LEU A 123 2.12 19.09 4.57
CA LEU A 123 1.36 18.05 5.28
C LEU A 123 1.91 16.63 5.03
N CYS A 124 3.24 16.52 4.86
CA CYS A 124 3.95 15.29 4.53
C CYS A 124 3.41 14.56 3.28
N GLY A 125 2.78 15.31 2.37
CA GLY A 125 2.25 14.76 1.14
C GLY A 125 3.33 14.17 0.24
N CYS A 126 2.96 13.14 -0.52
CA CYS A 126 3.86 12.56 -1.52
C CYS A 126 4.01 13.54 -2.69
N THR A 127 5.25 13.91 -3.03
CA THR A 127 5.54 14.86 -4.09
C THR A 127 6.80 14.49 -4.87
N VAL A 128 6.79 14.77 -6.17
CA VAL A 128 7.97 14.66 -7.05
C VAL A 128 8.70 16.00 -7.17
N THR A 129 8.07 17.09 -6.74
CA THR A 129 8.60 18.45 -6.72
C THR A 129 8.84 18.91 -5.28
N VAL A 130 9.87 19.72 -5.08
CA VAL A 130 10.23 20.27 -3.78
C VAL A 130 10.08 21.78 -3.87
N ILE A 131 9.31 22.36 -2.96
CA ILE A 131 9.22 23.81 -2.85
C ILE A 131 10.41 24.28 -2.00
N SER A 132 11.34 24.98 -2.62
CA SER A 132 12.41 25.69 -1.92
C SER A 132 12.03 27.17 -1.80
N PRO A 133 12.65 27.94 -0.88
CA PRO A 133 12.49 29.39 -0.84
C PRO A 133 12.87 30.11 -2.16
N ALA A 134 13.61 29.43 -3.05
CA ALA A 134 14.02 29.93 -4.36
C ALA A 134 13.05 29.56 -5.51
N GLY A 135 12.00 28.77 -5.26
CA GLY A 135 11.00 28.36 -6.24
C GLY A 135 10.66 26.87 -6.18
N VAL A 136 9.88 26.39 -7.17
CA VAL A 136 9.58 24.96 -7.34
C VAL A 136 10.77 24.30 -8.03
N GLU A 137 11.54 23.50 -7.31
CA GLU A 137 12.61 22.69 -7.86
C GLU A 137 12.13 21.25 -8.06
N ILE A 138 12.56 20.61 -9.16
CA ILE A 138 12.28 19.19 -9.38
C ILE A 138 13.18 18.39 -8.44
N GLY A 139 12.64 17.96 -7.30
CA GLY A 139 13.40 17.17 -6.33
C GLY A 139 13.85 15.84 -6.91
N LEU A 140 12.91 15.07 -7.48
CA LEU A 140 13.21 13.83 -8.18
C LEU A 140 12.39 13.80 -9.48
N GLY A 141 13.08 13.73 -10.63
CA GLY A 141 12.41 13.66 -11.93
C GLY A 141 11.36 12.54 -11.98
N VAL A 142 10.21 12.80 -12.59
CA VAL A 142 9.02 11.92 -12.59
C VAL A 142 9.36 10.46 -12.89
N GLY A 143 10.23 10.20 -13.87
CA GLY A 143 10.66 8.84 -14.22
C GLY A 143 11.47 8.13 -13.12
N LYS A 144 12.34 8.86 -12.40
CA LYS A 144 13.08 8.32 -11.26
C LYS A 144 12.16 8.06 -10.07
N ALA A 145 11.23 8.97 -9.79
CA ALA A 145 10.22 8.78 -8.75
C ALA A 145 9.34 7.54 -9.04
N PHE A 146 8.91 7.38 -10.30
CA PHE A 146 8.17 6.19 -10.72
C PHE A 146 8.95 4.90 -10.53
N LEU A 147 10.21 4.87 -10.99
CA LEU A 147 11.06 3.70 -10.82
C LEU A 147 11.29 3.38 -9.34
N MET A 148 11.44 4.41 -8.50
CA MET A 148 11.62 4.25 -7.07
C MET A 148 10.38 3.65 -6.40
N GLU A 149 9.20 4.23 -6.65
CA GLU A 149 7.93 3.70 -6.15
C GLU A 149 7.71 2.25 -6.59
N PHE A 150 7.96 1.94 -7.87
CA PHE A 150 7.84 0.59 -8.40
C PHE A 150 8.79 -0.41 -7.72
N ILE A 151 10.09 -0.09 -7.65
CA ILE A 151 11.10 -1.00 -7.08
C ILE A 151 10.85 -1.22 -5.60
N CYS A 152 10.67 -0.15 -4.82
CA CYS A 152 10.45 -0.24 -3.38
C CYS A 152 9.17 -1.03 -3.06
N SER A 153 8.08 -0.73 -3.78
CA SER A 153 6.83 -1.49 -3.66
C SER A 153 7.02 -2.96 -3.98
N PHE A 154 7.70 -3.29 -5.09
CA PHE A 154 7.95 -4.68 -5.48
C PHE A 154 8.80 -5.42 -4.44
N VAL A 155 9.84 -4.78 -3.90
CA VAL A 155 10.69 -5.36 -2.86
C VAL A 155 9.90 -5.66 -1.59
N VAL A 156 9.04 -4.74 -1.12
CA VAL A 156 8.17 -4.98 0.04
C VAL A 156 7.24 -6.16 -0.24
N GLN A 157 6.62 -6.24 -1.41
CA GLN A 157 5.75 -7.37 -1.74
C GLN A 157 6.51 -8.69 -1.81
N PHE A 158 7.65 -8.69 -2.49
CA PHE A 158 8.51 -9.86 -2.66
C PHE A 158 9.02 -10.40 -1.31
N MET A 159 9.49 -9.52 -0.44
CA MET A 159 10.08 -9.90 0.85
C MET A 159 9.04 -10.19 1.94
N CYS A 160 7.86 -9.56 1.91
CA CYS A 160 6.88 -9.66 2.99
C CYS A 160 5.61 -10.41 2.62
N LEU A 161 5.00 -10.05 1.49
CA LEU A 161 3.68 -10.57 1.14
C LEU A 161 3.74 -12.04 0.75
N TRP A 162 4.89 -12.53 0.29
CA TRP A 162 5.09 -13.96 0.10
C TRP A 162 4.84 -14.75 1.40
N MET A 163 5.40 -14.28 2.52
CA MET A 163 5.24 -14.93 3.82
C MET A 163 3.88 -14.65 4.46
N ALA A 164 3.34 -13.45 4.24
CA ALA A 164 2.02 -13.08 4.74
C ALA A 164 0.87 -13.74 3.98
N TYR A 165 1.08 -14.19 2.74
CA TYR A 165 0.04 -14.83 1.94
C TYR A 165 0.09 -16.36 1.99
N ASP A 166 1.23 -16.95 2.38
CA ASP A 166 1.34 -18.40 2.60
C ASP A 166 0.77 -18.78 3.98
N PHE A 167 -0.36 -19.48 3.98
CA PHE A 167 -1.03 -19.90 5.22
C PHE A 167 -0.20 -20.89 6.05
N ARG A 168 0.70 -21.66 5.41
CA ARG A 168 1.61 -22.57 6.12
C ARG A 168 2.59 -21.75 6.94
N GLN A 169 3.17 -20.71 6.33
CA GLN A 169 4.11 -19.84 7.04
C GLN A 169 3.44 -19.05 8.17
N ILE A 170 2.23 -18.53 7.96
CA ILE A 170 1.47 -17.91 9.05
C ILE A 170 1.14 -18.92 10.16
N GLY A 171 0.83 -20.17 9.82
CA GLY A 171 0.56 -21.23 10.79
C GLY A 171 1.80 -21.61 11.62
N GLU A 172 2.95 -21.77 10.96
CA GLU A 172 4.22 -22.18 11.59
C GLU A 172 4.86 -21.05 12.41
N TYR A 173 4.96 -19.84 11.84
CA TYR A 173 5.64 -18.72 12.49
C TYR A 173 4.71 -17.92 13.41
N GLY A 174 3.41 -17.96 13.17
CA GLY A 174 2.43 -17.13 13.87
C GLY A 174 2.38 -15.69 13.37
N ARG A 175 1.21 -15.04 13.53
CA ARG A 175 0.94 -13.68 13.03
C ARG A 175 1.92 -12.63 13.55
N VAL A 176 2.33 -12.74 14.81
CA VAL A 176 3.28 -11.80 15.44
C VAL A 176 4.61 -11.76 14.68
N LYS A 177 5.21 -12.93 14.39
CA LYS A 177 6.49 -12.99 13.69
C LYS A 177 6.37 -12.49 12.25
N VAL A 178 5.33 -12.92 11.52
CA VAL A 178 5.12 -12.51 10.12
C VAL A 178 4.98 -11.00 10.00
N PHE A 179 4.13 -10.36 10.81
CA PHE A 179 3.94 -8.91 10.73
C PHE A 179 5.12 -8.11 11.31
N THR A 180 5.88 -8.67 12.25
CA THR A 180 7.15 -8.07 12.68
C THR A 180 8.16 -8.03 11.54
N ILE A 181 8.28 -9.13 10.77
CA ILE A 181 9.15 -9.17 9.59
C ILE A 181 8.67 -8.16 8.54
N VAL A 182 7.35 -8.05 8.33
CA VAL A 182 6.78 -7.03 7.42
C VAL A 182 7.24 -5.63 7.82
N GLY A 183 7.12 -5.25 9.09
CA GLY A 183 7.57 -3.95 9.55
C GLY A 183 9.09 -3.73 9.45
N ILE A 184 9.90 -4.76 9.72
CA ILE A 184 11.37 -4.68 9.57
C ILE A 184 11.75 -4.42 8.11
N VAL A 185 11.11 -5.11 7.17
CA VAL A 185 11.39 -4.91 5.74
C VAL A 185 10.90 -3.53 5.29
N VAL A 186 9.71 -3.09 5.73
CA VAL A 186 9.24 -1.74 5.42
C VAL A 186 10.23 -0.69 5.95
N ALA A 187 10.72 -0.84 7.19
CA ALA A 187 11.76 0.04 7.73
C ALA A 187 13.02 0.03 6.85
N LEU A 188 13.50 -1.15 6.44
CA LEU A 188 14.67 -1.27 5.59
C LEU A 188 14.46 -0.58 4.23
N VAL A 189 13.33 -0.80 3.58
CA VAL A 189 13.04 -0.22 2.27
C VAL A 189 12.86 1.30 2.37
N VAL A 190 12.20 1.81 3.41
CA VAL A 190 12.11 3.25 3.69
C VAL A 190 13.50 3.84 3.87
N PHE A 191 14.35 3.22 4.69
CA PHE A 191 15.73 3.67 4.94
C PHE A 191 16.56 3.74 3.66
N VAL A 192 16.53 2.66 2.87
CA VAL A 192 17.21 2.61 1.57
C VAL A 192 16.65 3.68 0.65
N SER A 193 15.33 3.90 0.66
CA SER A 193 14.70 4.83 -0.27
C SER A 193 15.08 6.29 -0.03
N ILE A 194 15.21 6.66 1.23
CA ILE A 194 15.65 7.99 1.66
C ILE A 194 17.16 8.13 1.38
N SER A 195 17.95 7.10 1.68
CA SER A 195 19.42 7.16 1.58
C SER A 195 19.95 7.14 0.14
N VAL A 196 19.37 6.33 -0.74
CA VAL A 196 19.87 6.14 -2.11
C VAL A 196 19.54 7.32 -3.02
N THR A 197 18.40 7.96 -2.81
CA THR A 197 17.99 9.08 -3.66
C THR A 197 18.81 10.33 -3.38
N GLY A 198 19.25 10.55 -2.12
CA GLY A 198 20.13 11.64 -1.71
C GLY A 198 19.62 13.05 -2.08
N ALA A 199 18.39 13.14 -2.57
CA ALA A 199 17.80 14.32 -3.15
C ALA A 199 17.14 15.12 -2.04
N LYS A 200 17.59 16.35 -1.84
CA LYS A 200 16.97 17.27 -0.88
C LYS A 200 15.49 17.41 -1.21
N GLY A 201 14.63 17.06 -0.24
CA GLY A 201 13.17 17.17 -0.33
C GLY A 201 12.45 15.95 -0.91
N TYR A 202 13.13 14.87 -1.30
CA TYR A 202 12.46 13.59 -1.53
C TYR A 202 12.42 12.79 -0.23
N SER A 203 11.23 12.58 0.33
CA SER A 203 11.02 11.95 1.64
C SER A 203 11.07 10.41 1.61
N GLY A 204 11.57 9.81 0.52
CA GLY A 204 11.55 8.36 0.31
C GLY A 204 10.34 7.89 -0.49
N ALA A 205 10.34 6.61 -0.86
CA ALA A 205 9.21 5.98 -1.53
C ALA A 205 8.03 5.86 -0.56
N ALA A 206 6.86 6.28 -1.01
CA ALA A 206 5.65 6.26 -0.20
C ALA A 206 5.07 4.85 -0.07
N MET A 207 5.08 4.08 -1.17
CA MET A 207 4.61 2.69 -1.24
C MET A 207 3.16 2.48 -0.76
N ASN A 208 2.36 3.55 -0.62
CA ASN A 208 0.97 3.50 -0.19
C ASN A 208 0.16 4.60 -0.89
N PRO A 209 -0.63 4.28 -1.93
CA PRO A 209 -1.39 5.26 -2.68
C PRO A 209 -2.46 6.00 -1.85
N ALA A 210 -3.10 5.31 -0.89
CA ALA A 210 -4.16 5.92 -0.07
C ALA A 210 -3.62 7.00 0.87
N ARG A 211 -2.46 6.77 1.48
CA ARG A 211 -1.74 7.77 2.27
C ARG A 211 -1.43 9.00 1.41
N CYS A 212 -0.81 8.80 0.25
CA CYS A 212 -0.48 9.90 -0.66
C CYS A 212 -1.71 10.68 -1.08
N PHE A 213 -2.78 9.98 -1.45
CA PHE A 213 -4.04 10.58 -1.87
C PHE A 213 -4.67 11.42 -0.76
N GLY A 214 -4.67 10.91 0.48
CA GLY A 214 -5.19 11.62 1.65
C GLY A 214 -4.57 13.00 1.83
N SER A 215 -3.24 13.06 1.93
CA SER A 215 -2.53 14.32 2.10
C SER A 215 -2.67 15.23 0.87
N ALA A 216 -2.70 14.69 -0.35
CA ALA A 216 -2.91 15.46 -1.58
C ALA A 216 -4.30 16.12 -1.64
N VAL A 217 -5.35 15.43 -1.20
CA VAL A 217 -6.72 16.00 -1.13
C VAL A 217 -6.80 17.11 -0.08
N VAL A 218 -6.18 16.94 1.08
CA VAL A 218 -6.28 17.89 2.20
C VAL A 218 -5.41 19.14 2.01
N ARG A 219 -4.20 18.97 1.49
CA ARG A 219 -3.24 20.07 1.28
C ARG A 219 -3.38 20.73 -0.10
N SER A 220 -3.75 19.95 -1.12
CA SER A 220 -3.91 20.40 -2.51
C SER A 220 -2.67 21.06 -3.12
N GLY A 221 -2.82 21.67 -4.29
CA GLY A 221 -1.75 22.38 -5.00
C GLY A 221 -0.71 21.44 -5.60
N HIS A 222 0.57 21.75 -5.39
CA HIS A 222 1.71 21.06 -5.99
C HIS A 222 1.78 19.54 -5.72
N LEU A 223 1.10 19.03 -4.69
CA LEU A 223 1.02 17.58 -4.44
C LEU A 223 0.28 16.80 -5.53
N TRP A 224 -0.49 17.48 -6.38
CA TRP A 224 -1.12 16.88 -7.55
C TRP A 224 -0.17 16.74 -8.74
N ASP A 225 0.94 17.49 -8.75
CA ASP A 225 1.94 17.43 -9.81
C ASP A 225 2.68 16.09 -9.76
N GLY A 226 2.46 15.25 -10.77
CA GLY A 226 3.04 13.90 -10.81
C GLY A 226 2.41 12.90 -9.82
N HIS A 227 1.28 13.23 -9.19
CA HIS A 227 0.63 12.36 -8.19
C HIS A 227 0.32 10.95 -8.69
N TRP A 228 0.03 10.81 -9.98
CA TRP A 228 -0.25 9.52 -10.62
C TRP A 228 0.86 8.49 -10.40
N VAL A 229 2.12 8.94 -10.20
CA VAL A 229 3.27 8.08 -9.94
C VAL A 229 3.06 7.20 -8.70
N PHE A 230 2.51 7.79 -7.63
CA PHE A 230 2.26 7.12 -6.35
C PHE A 230 1.10 6.11 -6.42
N TRP A 231 0.38 6.07 -7.54
CA TRP A 231 -0.64 5.06 -7.82
C TRP A 231 -0.11 4.02 -8.80
N VAL A 232 0.39 4.46 -9.95
CA VAL A 232 0.79 3.56 -11.04
C VAL A 232 2.02 2.74 -10.65
N GLY A 233 3.01 3.32 -9.97
CA GLY A 233 4.21 2.61 -9.52
C GLY A 233 3.87 1.41 -8.62
N PRO A 234 3.19 1.62 -7.47
CA PRO A 234 2.83 0.52 -6.57
C PRO A 234 1.88 -0.51 -7.19
N ILE A 235 0.90 -0.08 -8.01
CA ILE A 235 -0.02 -1.01 -8.68
C ILE A 235 0.71 -1.86 -9.73
N PHE A 236 1.65 -1.29 -10.49
CA PHE A 236 2.48 -2.06 -11.41
C PHE A 236 3.37 -3.05 -10.68
N ALA A 237 3.90 -2.69 -9.51
CA ALA A 237 4.64 -3.62 -8.65
C ALA A 237 3.76 -4.80 -8.20
N SER A 238 2.48 -4.55 -7.91
CA SER A 238 1.51 -5.59 -7.55
C SER A 238 1.25 -6.57 -8.70
N VAL A 239 1.16 -6.06 -9.93
CA VAL A 239 1.05 -6.90 -11.13
C VAL A 239 2.33 -7.70 -11.35
N ALA A 240 3.50 -7.07 -11.22
CA ALA A 240 4.80 -7.74 -11.37
C ALA A 240 4.99 -8.87 -10.34
N PHE A 241 4.64 -8.62 -9.07
CA PHE A 241 4.66 -9.63 -8.02
C PHE A 241 3.68 -10.77 -8.31
N TYR A 242 2.47 -10.47 -8.79
CA TYR A 242 1.53 -11.52 -9.23
C TYR A 242 2.12 -12.39 -10.34
N LEU A 243 2.70 -11.78 -11.38
CA LEU A 243 3.34 -12.54 -12.47
C LEU A 243 4.50 -13.41 -11.94
N TYR A 244 5.28 -12.88 -11.00
CA TYR A 244 6.34 -13.65 -10.34
C TYR A 244 5.79 -14.90 -9.62
N THR A 245 4.67 -14.78 -8.91
CA THR A 245 4.04 -15.94 -8.23
C THR A 245 3.57 -17.04 -9.21
N LYS A 246 3.35 -16.71 -10.49
CA LYS A 246 2.99 -17.70 -11.53
C LYS A 246 4.18 -18.45 -12.12
N ILE A 247 5.39 -17.91 -12.00
CA ILE A 247 6.62 -18.56 -12.47
C ILE A 247 7.01 -19.70 -11.52
N ILE A 248 6.67 -19.59 -10.23
CA ILE A 248 7.04 -20.55 -9.20
C ILE A 248 6.05 -21.73 -9.15
N SER A 249 6.57 -22.94 -8.97
CA SER A 249 5.75 -24.15 -8.82
C SER A 249 4.79 -24.02 -7.63
N ARG A 250 3.51 -24.38 -7.84
CA ARG A 250 2.44 -24.39 -6.83
C ARG A 250 2.74 -25.30 -5.62
N GLU A 251 3.72 -26.20 -5.72
CA GLU A 251 4.18 -27.00 -4.57
C GLU A 251 4.89 -26.15 -3.51
N HIS A 252 5.59 -25.10 -3.95
CA HIS A 252 6.34 -24.20 -3.09
C HIS A 252 5.49 -23.04 -2.57
N TYR A 253 4.38 -22.72 -3.25
CA TYR A 253 3.46 -21.63 -2.88
C TYR A 253 2.02 -22.13 -2.83
N GLN A 254 1.48 -22.25 -1.61
CA GLN A 254 0.09 -22.63 -1.40
C GLN A 254 -0.66 -21.52 -0.68
N VAL A 255 -1.65 -20.97 -1.37
CA VAL A 255 -2.65 -20.07 -0.79
C VAL A 255 -3.92 -20.90 -0.62
N LYS A 256 -4.62 -20.79 0.52
CA LYS A 256 -5.99 -21.33 0.61
C LYS A 256 -6.82 -20.54 -0.40
N PRO A 257 -7.22 -21.12 -1.54
CA PRO A 257 -7.82 -20.33 -2.59
C PRO A 257 -9.19 -19.84 -2.13
N TYR A 258 -9.53 -18.61 -2.45
CA TYR A 258 -10.87 -18.41 -3.00
C TYR A 258 -10.89 -19.10 -4.38
N ASP A 259 -11.99 -19.72 -4.80
CA ASP A 259 -12.12 -20.47 -6.07
C ASP A 259 -11.89 -19.62 -7.36
N HIS A 260 -11.31 -18.42 -7.26
CA HIS A 260 -11.41 -17.34 -8.23
C HIS A 260 -10.09 -16.57 -8.48
N ASP A 261 -8.94 -17.24 -8.60
CA ASP A 261 -7.69 -16.64 -9.12
C ASP A 261 -7.90 -16.05 -10.53
N PHE A 262 -7.36 -14.86 -10.81
CA PHE A 262 -7.63 -14.08 -12.02
C PHE A 262 -7.45 -14.89 -13.32
N PHE A 263 -6.33 -15.61 -13.47
CA PHE A 263 -6.10 -16.45 -14.64
C PHE A 263 -6.98 -17.71 -14.69
N ASN A 264 -7.26 -18.35 -13.55
CA ASN A 264 -8.18 -19.49 -13.52
C ASN A 264 -9.60 -19.05 -13.92
N VAL A 265 -10.00 -17.82 -13.56
CA VAL A 265 -11.29 -17.26 -13.95
C VAL A 265 -11.32 -16.87 -15.44
N ILE A 266 -10.25 -16.27 -15.98
CA ILE A 266 -10.15 -16.02 -17.43
C ILE A 266 -10.21 -17.34 -18.20
N ASP A 267 -9.50 -18.38 -17.76
CA ASP A 267 -9.54 -19.71 -18.36
C ASP A 267 -10.94 -20.34 -18.27
N LEU A 268 -11.63 -20.21 -17.13
CA LEU A 268 -13.03 -20.65 -16.98
C LEU A 268 -13.99 -19.89 -17.90
N ILE A 269 -13.85 -18.57 -18.05
CA ILE A 269 -14.66 -17.75 -18.97
C ILE A 269 -14.39 -18.17 -20.42
N TYR A 270 -13.13 -18.42 -20.75
CA TYR A 270 -12.72 -18.85 -22.09
C TYR A 270 -13.23 -20.27 -22.41
N ARG A 271 -13.16 -21.19 -21.44
CA ARG A 271 -13.71 -22.56 -21.56
C ARG A 271 -15.23 -22.59 -21.58
N GLY A 272 -15.91 -21.77 -20.78
CA GLY A 272 -17.37 -21.63 -20.79
C GLY A 272 -17.93 -21.03 -22.08
N ARG A 273 -17.12 -20.24 -22.81
CA ARG A 273 -17.44 -19.81 -24.18
C ARG A 273 -17.25 -20.91 -25.24
N ARG A 274 -16.37 -21.89 -25.01
CA ARG A 274 -16.19 -23.03 -25.93
C ARG A 274 -17.29 -24.10 -25.81
N THR A 275 -17.87 -24.29 -24.64
CA THR A 275 -18.95 -25.28 -24.44
C THR A 275 -20.31 -24.79 -24.95
N SER A 276 -20.50 -23.49 -25.15
CA SER A 276 -21.73 -22.90 -25.70
C SER A 276 -21.75 -22.80 -27.23
N SER A 277 -20.66 -23.13 -27.93
CA SER A 277 -20.58 -23.11 -29.40
C SER A 277 -20.72 -24.48 -30.07
N HIS A 278 -20.97 -25.56 -29.31
CA HIS A 278 -21.11 -26.94 -29.83
C HIS A 278 -22.36 -27.65 -29.30
N SER A 279 -23.51 -26.98 -29.37
CA SER A 279 -24.81 -27.66 -29.40
C SER A 279 -25.47 -27.38 -30.74
N GLN A 280 -25.05 -28.12 -31.77
CA GLN A 280 -25.91 -28.30 -32.95
C GLN A 280 -27.05 -29.27 -32.58
N PRO A 281 -28.30 -28.94 -32.92
CA PRO A 281 -29.44 -29.81 -32.67
C PRO A 281 -29.58 -30.81 -33.80
N TYR A 282 -29.42 -32.10 -33.50
CA TYR A 282 -30.09 -33.22 -34.19
C TYR A 282 -30.33 -34.34 -33.18
#